data_AF-A8UI59-F1
#
_entry.id   AF-A8UI59-F1
#
_cell.length_a   1.000
_cell.length_b   1.000
_cell.length_c   1.000
_cell.angle_alpha   90.00
_cell.angle_beta   90.00
_cell.angle_gamma   90.00
#
_symmetry.space_group_name_H-M   'P 1'
#
loop_
_entity.id
_entity.type
_entity.pdbx_description
1 polymer ?
#
loop_
_entity_poly.entity_id
_entity_poly.type
_entity_poly.pdbx_seq_one_letter_code
_entity_poly.pdbx_strand_id
1 'polypeptide(L)'
;MKNFIRICLVLVLIFLLSFTLQAQEHYAKLEKNKNIQAKGLIHQLNKTKDTLILKSDKKINYLYSINKHYGRELDFRVDATSYKLPLNTLTKGKHVFVAVQSPLRIVFVVRILKDIPKENPEEIIAEDIVAVEPIKVVHANN
;
A
#
# COMPACT_ATOMS: atom_id res chain seq x y z
N MET A 1 -48.70 25.40 13.37
CA MET A 1 -48.34 23.95 13.43
C MET A 1 -47.97 23.37 12.07
N LYS A 2 -48.74 23.62 11.00
CA LYS A 2 -48.49 23.06 9.65
C LYS A 2 -47.12 23.41 9.06
N ASN A 3 -46.61 24.62 9.34
CA ASN A 3 -45.30 25.08 8.85
C ASN A 3 -44.12 24.45 9.62
N PHE A 4 -44.29 24.18 10.92
CA PHE A 4 -43.28 23.49 11.73
C PHE A 4 -43.07 22.04 11.27
N ILE A 5 -44.16 21.35 10.95
CA ILE A 5 -44.09 19.97 10.42
C ILE A 5 -43.34 19.95 9.07
N ARG A 6 -43.58 20.93 8.20
CA ARG A 6 -42.88 21.07 6.92
C ARG A 6 -41.38 21.35 7.10
N ILE A 7 -41.02 22.25 8.02
CA ILE A 7 -39.61 22.55 8.34
C ILE A 7 -38.91 21.31 8.89
N CYS A 8 -39.56 20.57 9.79
CA CYS A 8 -39.01 19.35 10.38
C CYS A 8 -38.77 18.27 9.30
N LEU A 9 -39.72 18.10 8.37
CA LEU A 9 -39.56 17.18 7.24
C LEU A 9 -38.40 17.55 6.31
N VAL A 10 -38.19 18.84 6.05
CA VAL A 10 -37.06 19.31 5.23
C VAL A 10 -35.73 19.06 5.94
N LEU A 11 -35.64 19.30 7.25
CA LEU A 11 -34.43 19.01 8.03
C LEU A 11 -34.10 17.51 8.06
N VAL A 12 -35.11 16.66 8.23
CA VAL A 12 -34.94 15.19 8.16
C VAL A 12 -34.48 14.77 6.76
N LEU A 13 -35.05 15.35 5.70
CA LEU A 13 -34.63 15.04 4.33
C LEU A 13 -33.18 15.45 4.06
N ILE A 14 -32.77 16.64 4.50
CA ILE A 14 -31.37 17.12 4.37
C ILE A 14 -30.43 16.18 5.15
N PHE A 15 -30.78 15.81 6.38
CA PHE A 15 -30.00 14.88 7.19
C PHE A 15 -29.82 13.51 6.50
N LEU A 16 -30.89 12.98 5.90
CA LEU A 16 -30.85 11.73 5.15
C LEU A 16 -29.99 11.85 3.88
N LEU A 17 -29.99 13.00 3.21
CA LEU A 17 -29.18 13.26 2.01
C LEU A 17 -27.69 13.54 2.31
N SER A 18 -27.34 13.98 3.52
CA SER A 18 -25.94 14.13 3.94
C SER A 18 -25.18 12.80 4.09
N PHE A 19 -25.86 11.65 4.04
CA PHE A 19 -25.22 10.33 4.01
C PHE A 19 -24.78 9.89 2.61
N THR A 20 -24.53 10.81 1.66
CA THR A 20 -24.03 10.48 0.33
C THR A 20 -22.61 9.89 0.38
N LEU A 21 -22.58 8.56 0.49
CA LEU A 21 -21.63 7.60 -0.05
C LEU A 21 -20.21 8.11 -0.32
N GLN A 22 -19.31 7.88 0.63
CA GLN A 22 -17.88 7.71 0.34
C GLN A 22 -17.63 6.36 -0.36
N ALA A 23 -18.20 6.16 -1.55
CA ALA A 23 -17.71 5.16 -2.49
C ALA A 23 -16.56 5.76 -3.31
N GLN A 24 -15.54 6.32 -2.63
CA GLN A 24 -14.32 6.70 -3.32
C GLN A 24 -13.73 5.44 -3.96
N GLU A 25 -13.60 5.46 -5.29
CA GLU A 25 -13.06 4.33 -6.03
C GLU A 25 -11.72 3.90 -5.45
N HIS A 26 -11.69 2.68 -4.91
CA HIS A 26 -10.51 2.10 -4.30
C HIS A 26 -9.46 1.75 -5.36
N TYR A 27 -8.18 1.97 -5.05
CA TYR A 27 -7.08 1.55 -5.92
C TYR A 27 -6.98 0.03 -6.03
N ALA A 28 -7.12 -0.67 -4.90
CA ALA A 28 -7.05 -2.11 -4.85
C ALA A 28 -8.16 -2.75 -4.01
N LYS A 29 -8.46 -4.02 -4.34
CA LYS A 29 -9.36 -4.89 -3.60
C LYS A 29 -8.62 -6.15 -3.15
N LEU A 30 -8.77 -6.50 -1.87
CA LEU A 30 -8.14 -7.67 -1.26
C LEU A 30 -9.17 -8.79 -1.08
N GLU A 31 -8.90 -9.96 -1.65
CA GLU A 31 -9.62 -11.20 -1.38
C GLU A 31 -8.82 -11.99 -0.35
N LYS A 32 -9.29 -11.96 0.91
CA LYS A 32 -8.57 -12.56 2.03
C LYS A 32 -8.54 -14.09 1.91
N ASN A 33 -7.40 -14.69 2.24
CA ASN A 33 -7.32 -16.12 2.53
C ASN A 33 -8.25 -16.48 3.71
N LYS A 34 -9.07 -17.52 3.55
CA LYS A 34 -10.03 -18.03 4.56
C LYS A 34 -9.58 -19.35 5.23
N ASN A 35 -8.44 -19.90 4.84
CA ASN A 35 -7.91 -21.13 5.41
C ASN A 35 -7.49 -20.88 6.87
N ILE A 36 -8.06 -21.64 7.80
CA ILE A 36 -7.78 -21.55 9.23
C ILE A 36 -6.31 -21.86 9.57
N GLN A 37 -5.63 -22.66 8.76
CA GLN A 37 -4.20 -22.96 8.92
C GLN A 37 -3.32 -21.75 8.60
N ALA A 38 -3.83 -20.78 7.83
CA ALA A 38 -3.13 -19.56 7.45
C ALA A 38 -3.43 -18.37 8.38
N LYS A 39 -4.14 -18.60 9.51
CA LYS A 39 -4.56 -17.54 10.45
C LYS A 39 -3.41 -16.70 11.03
N GLY A 40 -2.20 -17.25 11.01
CA GLY A 40 -0.98 -16.57 11.48
C GLY A 40 -0.54 -15.43 10.58
N LEU A 41 -1.01 -15.35 9.33
CA LEU A 41 -0.75 -14.23 8.42
C LEU A 41 -1.99 -13.33 8.31
N ILE A 42 -1.83 -12.10 8.76
CA ILE A 42 -2.79 -11.01 8.61
C ILE A 42 -2.38 -10.16 7.40
N HIS A 43 -3.22 -10.16 6.38
CA HIS A 43 -3.13 -9.30 5.20
C HIS A 43 -4.29 -8.31 5.19
N GLN A 44 -3.96 -7.04 5.03
CA GLN A 44 -4.94 -5.95 4.93
C GLN A 44 -4.42 -4.84 4.02
N LEU A 45 -5.34 -4.08 3.43
CA LEU A 45 -4.99 -2.85 2.72
C LEU A 45 -5.07 -1.68 3.69
N ASN A 46 -4.21 -0.68 3.52
CA ASN A 46 -4.31 0.59 4.24
C ASN A 46 -5.61 1.35 3.92
N LYS A 47 -5.78 2.55 4.48
CA LYS A 47 -7.02 3.35 4.34
C LYS A 47 -7.31 3.71 2.88
N THR A 48 -6.29 4.14 2.13
CA THR A 48 -6.38 4.54 0.71
C THR A 48 -6.39 3.36 -0.25
N LYS A 49 -6.10 2.14 0.21
CA LYS A 49 -6.05 0.91 -0.60
C LYS A 49 -4.91 0.88 -1.62
N ASP A 50 -3.84 1.64 -1.40
CA ASP A 50 -2.64 1.67 -2.25
C ASP A 50 -1.48 0.84 -1.68
N THR A 51 -1.58 0.37 -0.43
CA THR A 51 -0.51 -0.35 0.26
C THR A 51 -1.05 -1.62 0.90
N LEU A 52 -0.41 -2.76 0.60
CA LEU A 52 -0.64 -4.03 1.27
C LEU A 52 0.21 -4.10 2.55
N ILE A 53 -0.47 -4.31 3.67
CA ILE A 53 0.14 -4.49 4.99
C ILE A 53 0.06 -5.96 5.33
N LEU A 54 1.21 -6.56 5.57
CA LEU A 54 1.38 -7.93 6.04
C LEU A 54 1.89 -7.89 7.49
N LYS A 55 1.24 -8.66 8.35
CA LYS A 55 1.68 -8.93 9.73
C LYS A 55 1.55 -10.41 9.98
N SER A 56 2.52 -11.00 10.67
CA SER A 56 2.45 -12.40 11.03
C SER A 56 3.07 -12.70 12.38
N ASP A 57 2.54 -13.75 13.01
CA ASP A 57 3.14 -14.44 14.15
C ASP A 57 4.49 -15.11 13.82
N LYS A 58 4.74 -15.44 12.55
CA LYS A 58 5.97 -16.07 12.06
C LYS A 58 6.67 -15.21 11.02
N LYS A 59 7.96 -15.48 10.80
CA LYS A 59 8.76 -14.80 9.77
C LYS A 59 8.18 -15.08 8.39
N ILE A 60 7.88 -14.02 7.64
CA ILE A 60 7.58 -14.08 6.21
C ILE A 60 8.95 -14.14 5.52
N ASN A 61 9.29 -15.29 4.95
CA ASN A 61 10.58 -15.49 4.28
C ASN A 61 10.58 -14.79 2.91
N TYR A 62 9.57 -15.08 2.10
CA TYR A 62 9.47 -14.61 0.72
C TYR A 62 8.06 -14.12 0.42
N LEU A 63 7.97 -13.14 -0.47
CA LEU A 63 6.72 -12.66 -1.02
C LEU A 63 6.87 -12.56 -2.54
N TYR A 64 5.95 -13.18 -3.26
CA TYR A 64 5.86 -13.04 -4.70
C TYR A 64 4.42 -12.91 -5.18
N SER A 65 4.24 -12.26 -6.32
CA SER A 65 2.94 -12.11 -6.99
C SER A 65 2.97 -12.79 -8.35
N ILE A 66 1.84 -13.35 -8.76
CA ILE A 66 1.63 -13.92 -10.09
C ILE A 66 0.45 -13.21 -10.76
N ASN A 67 0.67 -12.66 -11.95
CA ASN A 67 -0.33 -12.06 -12.81
C ASN A 67 -0.45 -12.86 -14.12
N LYS A 68 -1.66 -12.93 -14.69
CA LYS A 68 -1.93 -13.63 -15.96
C LYS A 68 -1.09 -13.11 -17.13
N HIS A 69 -0.80 -11.81 -17.18
CA HIS A 69 -0.17 -11.16 -18.33
C HIS A 69 1.36 -11.10 -18.25
N TYR A 70 1.92 -10.98 -17.05
CA TYR A 70 3.34 -10.67 -16.84
C TYR A 70 4.10 -11.74 -16.05
N GLY A 71 3.46 -12.85 -15.68
CA GLY A 71 4.09 -13.90 -14.89
C GLY A 71 4.33 -13.43 -13.46
N ARG A 72 5.58 -13.42 -12.99
CA ARG A 72 5.96 -13.02 -11.62
C ARG A 72 6.40 -11.55 -11.57
N GLU A 73 5.47 -10.65 -11.25
CA GLU A 73 5.75 -9.19 -11.20
C GLU A 73 6.52 -8.78 -9.93
N LEU A 74 6.37 -9.54 -8.84
CA LEU A 74 7.14 -9.35 -7.62
C LEU A 74 7.77 -10.67 -7.21
N ASP A 75 9.04 -10.63 -6.86
CA ASP A 75 9.77 -11.77 -6.28
C ASP A 75 10.90 -11.28 -5.38
N PHE A 76 10.70 -11.29 -4.06
CA PHE A 76 11.75 -10.84 -3.15
C PHE A 76 11.66 -11.48 -1.77
N ARG A 77 12.80 -11.41 -1.07
CA ARG A 77 12.93 -11.85 0.31
C ARG A 77 12.45 -10.73 1.24
N VAL A 78 11.57 -11.08 2.18
CA VAL A 78 11.04 -10.14 3.19
C VAL A 78 11.82 -10.28 4.48
N ASP A 79 11.94 -11.52 4.96
CA ASP A 79 12.67 -11.87 6.17
C ASP A 79 12.25 -11.11 7.44
N ALA A 80 10.97 -10.77 7.56
CA ALA A 80 10.41 -10.05 8.69
C ALA A 80 9.03 -10.60 9.09
N THR A 81 8.56 -10.26 10.29
CA THR A 81 7.20 -10.58 10.77
C THR A 81 6.16 -9.53 10.34
N SER A 82 6.60 -8.38 9.86
CA SER A 82 5.74 -7.32 9.33
C SER A 82 6.38 -6.71 8.10
N TYR A 83 5.56 -6.43 7.08
CA TYR A 83 6.02 -5.81 5.84
C TYR A 83 4.92 -4.95 5.22
N LYS A 84 5.31 -3.84 4.61
CA LYS A 84 4.41 -2.96 3.85
C LYS A 84 4.87 -2.96 2.39
N LEU A 85 3.96 -3.31 1.50
CA LEU A 85 4.19 -3.33 0.06
C LEU A 85 3.33 -2.25 -0.60
N PRO A 86 3.95 -1.17 -1.10
CA PRO A 86 3.28 -0.25 -2.04
C PRO A 86 2.81 -1.02 -3.28
N LEU A 87 1.56 -0.84 -3.68
CA LEU A 87 0.97 -1.54 -4.82
C LEU A 87 1.12 -0.77 -6.15
N ASN A 88 1.71 0.43 -6.11
CA ASN A 88 1.95 1.28 -7.28
C ASN A 88 3.01 0.73 -8.26
N THR A 89 3.72 -0.33 -7.86
CA THR A 89 4.65 -1.07 -8.71
C THR A 89 3.96 -2.12 -9.57
N LEU A 90 2.71 -2.49 -9.24
CA LEU A 90 1.98 -3.58 -9.89
C LEU A 90 1.11 -3.07 -11.03
N THR A 91 1.00 -3.90 -12.08
CA THR A 91 0.10 -3.59 -13.19
C THR A 91 -1.37 -3.71 -12.78
N LYS A 92 -2.27 -3.06 -13.51
CA LYS A 92 -3.71 -3.24 -13.33
C LYS A 92 -4.11 -4.71 -13.57
N GLY A 93 -4.96 -5.26 -12.71
CA GLY A 93 -5.47 -6.62 -12.87
C GLY A 93 -5.43 -7.48 -11.61
N LYS A 94 -5.58 -8.79 -11.81
CA LYS A 94 -5.61 -9.78 -10.73
C LYS A 94 -4.20 -10.30 -10.45
N HIS A 95 -3.76 -10.12 -9.21
CA HIS A 95 -2.49 -10.64 -8.70
C HIS A 95 -2.73 -11.69 -7.64
N VAL A 96 -2.20 -12.89 -7.87
CA VAL A 96 -2.16 -13.96 -6.87
C VAL A 96 -0.88 -13.80 -6.07
N PHE A 97 -1.02 -13.41 -4.81
CA PHE A 97 0.10 -13.29 -3.89
C PHE A 97 0.35 -14.60 -3.16
N VAL A 98 1.63 -14.92 -2.99
CA VAL A 98 2.07 -16.04 -2.16
C VAL A 98 3.08 -15.53 -1.15
N ALA A 99 2.71 -15.62 0.13
CA ALA A 99 3.61 -15.40 1.25
C ALA A 99 4.15 -16.74 1.74
N VAL A 100 5.48 -16.87 1.81
CA VAL A 100 6.15 -18.08 2.27
C VAL A 100 6.52 -17.92 3.74
N GLN A 101 6.05 -18.84 4.57
CA GLN A 101 6.36 -18.97 5.99
C GLN A 101 6.80 -20.40 6.24
N SER A 102 8.09 -20.70 6.09
CA SER A 102 8.55 -22.10 5.97
C SER A 102 7.98 -23.02 7.06
N PRO A 103 7.33 -24.15 6.69
CA PRO A 103 7.14 -24.71 5.34
C PRO A 103 5.85 -24.26 4.61
N LEU A 104 5.02 -23.42 5.24
CA LEU A 104 3.72 -22.98 4.73
C LEU A 104 3.84 -21.99 3.56
N ARG A 105 2.92 -22.11 2.60
CA ARG A 105 2.72 -21.15 1.51
C ARG A 105 1.29 -20.65 1.58
N ILE A 106 1.12 -19.37 1.87
CA ILE A 106 -0.19 -18.75 2.09
C ILE A 106 -0.54 -17.92 0.86
N VAL A 107 -1.65 -18.27 0.21
CA VAL A 107 -2.09 -17.67 -1.05
C VAL A 107 -3.27 -16.72 -0.82
N PHE A 108 -3.23 -15.51 -1.34
CA PHE A 108 -4.34 -14.57 -1.33
C PHE A 108 -4.33 -13.72 -2.61
N VAL A 109 -5.42 -13.00 -2.89
CA VAL A 109 -5.52 -12.23 -4.14
C VAL A 109 -5.64 -10.74 -3.85
N VAL A 110 -4.88 -9.94 -4.59
CA VAL A 110 -5.03 -8.49 -4.65
C VAL A 110 -5.39 -8.11 -6.08
N ARG A 111 -6.47 -7.36 -6.26
CA ARG A 111 -6.87 -6.81 -7.56
C ARG A 111 -6.54 -5.34 -7.59
N ILE A 112 -5.71 -4.93 -8.54
CA ILE A 112 -5.44 -3.53 -8.84
C ILE A 112 -6.51 -3.07 -9.82
N LEU A 113 -7.34 -2.12 -9.40
CA LEU A 113 -8.54 -1.68 -10.12
C LEU A 113 -8.24 -0.53 -11.10
N LYS A 114 -7.28 0.31 -10.74
CA LYS A 114 -6.80 1.45 -11.53
C LYS A 114 -5.33 1.70 -11.24
N ASP A 115 -4.69 2.48 -12.10
CA ASP A 115 -3.30 2.86 -11.92
C ASP A 115 -3.14 3.69 -10.65
N ILE A 116 -2.12 3.36 -9.87
CA ILE A 116 -1.80 4.05 -8.62
C ILE A 116 -0.65 5.00 -8.95
N PRO A 117 -0.75 6.30 -8.61
CA PRO A 117 0.35 7.22 -8.78
C PRO A 117 1.63 6.66 -8.16
N LYS A 118 2.70 6.64 -8.95
CA LYS A 118 4.04 6.38 -8.41
C LYS A 118 4.45 7.67 -7.73
N GLU A 119 4.71 7.63 -6.43
CA GLU A 119 5.48 8.67 -5.77
C GLU A 119 6.86 8.64 -6.44
N ASN A 120 7.10 9.54 -7.40
CA ASN A 120 8.48 9.88 -7.70
C ASN A 120 9.06 10.38 -6.39
N PRO A 121 10.23 9.89 -5.94
CA PRO A 121 10.97 10.62 -4.94
C PRO A 121 11.05 12.04 -5.48
N GLU A 122 10.50 13.01 -4.75
CA GLU A 122 10.86 14.40 -4.99
C GLU A 122 12.38 14.39 -5.10
N GLU A 123 12.91 14.75 -6.28
CA GLU A 123 14.33 15.01 -6.41
C GLU A 123 14.63 15.98 -5.28
N ILE A 124 15.30 15.49 -4.24
CA ILE A 124 15.91 16.35 -3.25
C ILE A 124 16.86 17.16 -4.11
N ILE A 125 16.46 18.37 -4.46
CA ILE A 125 17.34 19.37 -5.04
C ILE A 125 18.41 19.48 -3.97
N ALA A 126 19.52 18.78 -4.18
CA ALA A 126 20.72 18.96 -3.40
C ALA A 126 21.05 20.44 -3.58
N GLU A 127 20.71 21.24 -2.57
CA GLU A 127 21.22 22.59 -2.46
C GLU A 127 22.72 22.49 -2.67
N ASP A 128 23.14 23.20 -3.71
CA ASP A 128 24.50 23.50 -4.13
C ASP A 128 25.51 23.29 -3.00
N ILE A 129 26.14 22.10 -2.95
CA ILE A 129 27.27 21.85 -2.07
C ILE A 129 28.42 22.60 -2.71
N VAL A 130 28.54 23.87 -2.35
CA VAL A 130 29.65 24.75 -2.70
C VAL A 130 30.95 23.98 -2.46
N ALA A 131 31.69 23.71 -3.54
CA ALA A 131 32.99 23.09 -3.49
C ALA A 131 33.92 23.95 -2.63
N VAL A 132 34.24 23.49 -1.43
CA VAL A 132 35.34 24.05 -0.65
C VAL A 132 36.63 23.53 -1.29
N GLU A 133 37.38 24.42 -1.93
CA GLU A 133 38.69 24.10 -2.48
C GLU A 133 39.64 23.59 -1.37
N PRO A 134 40.47 22.57 -1.63
CA PRO A 134 41.41 22.07 -0.64
C PRO A 134 42.49 23.12 -0.34
N ILE A 135 42.65 23.43 0.95
CA ILE A 135 43.71 24.28 1.48
C ILE A 135 45.06 23.71 1.06
N LYS A 136 45.85 24.48 0.30
CA LYS A 136 47.27 24.19 0.03
C LYS A 136 48.05 24.26 1.35
N VAL A 137 48.41 23.10 1.88
CA VAL A 137 49.40 23.01 2.97
C VAL A 137 50.78 23.26 2.37
N VAL A 138 51.36 24.42 2.65
CA VAL A 138 52.76 24.71 2.35
C VAL A 138 53.60 23.99 3.40
N HIS A 139 54.33 22.95 3.00
CA HIS A 139 55.44 22.43 3.78
C HIS A 139 56.54 23.48 3.83
N ALA A 140 56.76 24.09 5.00
CA ALA A 140 58.01 24.75 5.32
C ALA A 140 58.94 23.73 5.97
N ASN A 141 59.92 23.25 5.21
CA ASN A 141 61.12 22.63 5.77
C ASN A 141 61.94 23.73 6.44
N ASN A 142 62.33 23.51 7.70
CA ASN A 142 63.64 23.85 8.29
C ASN A 142 63.74 23.26 9.70
#